data_AF-A0A9W4WCG3-F1
#
_entry.id   AF-A0A9W4WCG3-F1
#
_cell.length_a   1.000
_cell.length_b   1.000
_cell.length_c   1.000
_cell.angle_alpha   90.00
_cell.angle_beta   90.00
_cell.angle_gamma   90.00
#
_symmetry.space_group_name_H-M   'P 1'
#
loop_
_entity.id
_entity.type
_entity.pdbx_description
1 polymer ?
#
loop_
_entity_poly.entity_id
_entity_poly.type
_entity_poly.pdbx_seq_one_letter_code
_entity_poly.pdbx_strand_id
1 'polypeptide(L)'
;MNTDLVVVLGMWDEELMRHTEPRRLPWRLHHGKNRLRYISELENTTIVLTTYRTVSTEWRTEAARESSMLFTTRWRRVILDEAHFIRNRDSKMAKAVCALDSVSRWVVTGTPVQNHLNDLATLLKFLGVYPYNEKRVFDADISHLWKAGNAEEAVKRLKRLAGCLLLRRPRKTVELPPRRDQAYYIELQPDERELYNQVRTQTITQIDEVLLQGRQKQGATSSFSVLQKIVGMRLVCNLGLFYPRRHDTLAIAAKNPTVDDFNQAAQDRFNLLMNEVGSIICQRCAFTMDANYDPQEDSGHTHAQFSQCARFFCPNCVQAAARDRASIKCGHDSSCRMDSVSISPASL
;
A
#
# COMPACT_ATOMS: atom_id res chain seq x y z
N MET A 1 0.60 13.48 -5.60
CA MET A 1 1.38 12.22 -5.57
C MET A 1 0.58 11.05 -6.16
N ASN A 2 -0.19 11.28 -7.24
CA ASN A 2 -1.01 10.26 -7.92
C ASN A 2 -0.39 9.85 -9.28
N THR A 3 0.84 10.29 -9.50
CA THR A 3 1.58 10.23 -10.75
C THR A 3 2.47 9.00 -10.82
N ASP A 4 3.00 8.52 -9.69
CA ASP A 4 4.27 7.78 -9.75
C ASP A 4 4.18 6.40 -10.40
N LEU A 5 3.05 5.68 -10.35
CA LEU A 5 2.93 4.35 -10.97
C LEU A 5 2.54 4.38 -12.45
N VAL A 6 1.68 5.32 -12.88
CA VAL A 6 1.37 5.54 -14.30
C VAL A 6 2.53 6.25 -14.99
N VAL A 7 3.22 7.14 -14.28
CA VAL A 7 4.45 7.79 -14.76
C VAL A 7 5.56 6.77 -14.98
N VAL A 8 5.78 5.81 -14.07
CA VAL A 8 6.84 4.81 -14.28
C VAL A 8 6.55 3.90 -15.49
N LEU A 9 5.30 3.49 -15.72
CA LEU A 9 4.97 2.73 -16.94
C LEU A 9 5.20 3.56 -18.22
N GLY A 10 4.81 4.84 -18.21
CA GLY A 10 5.10 5.77 -19.30
C GLY A 10 6.59 5.98 -19.51
N MET A 11 7.37 6.09 -18.43
CA MET A 11 8.83 6.19 -18.49
C MET A 11 9.44 4.92 -19.09
N TRP A 12 9.00 3.72 -18.70
CA TRP A 12 9.47 2.48 -19.30
C TRP A 12 9.12 2.39 -20.79
N ASP A 13 7.96 2.90 -21.20
CA ASP A 13 7.58 3.00 -22.61
C ASP A 13 8.54 3.94 -23.37
N GLU A 14 8.80 5.13 -22.83
CA GLU A 14 9.76 6.09 -23.39
C GLU A 14 11.20 5.55 -23.45
N GLU A 15 11.67 4.88 -22.41
CA GLU A 15 13.00 4.30 -22.35
C GLU A 15 13.15 3.12 -23.33
N LEU A 16 12.12 2.28 -23.48
CA LEU A 16 12.11 1.23 -24.51
C LEU A 16 12.11 1.84 -25.92
N MET A 17 11.33 2.89 -26.17
CA MET A 17 11.37 3.62 -27.44
C MET A 17 12.75 4.21 -27.74
N ARG A 18 13.43 4.74 -26.72
CA ARG A 18 14.74 5.38 -26.87
C ARG A 18 15.88 4.37 -27.06
N HIS A 19 15.82 3.24 -26.37
CA HIS A 19 16.96 2.31 -26.25
C HIS A 19 16.77 0.98 -26.97
N THR A 20 15.62 0.73 -27.59
CA THR A 20 15.35 -0.51 -28.32
C THR A 20 14.78 -0.25 -29.71
N GLU A 21 14.94 -1.21 -30.61
CA GLU A 21 14.25 -1.21 -31.90
C GLU A 21 12.91 -1.96 -31.77
N PRO A 22 11.75 -1.30 -31.94
CA PRO A 22 10.44 -1.92 -31.71
C PRO A 22 10.17 -3.15 -32.57
N ARG A 23 10.81 -3.24 -33.75
CA ARG A 23 10.72 -4.41 -34.64
C ARG A 23 11.44 -5.64 -34.10
N ARG A 24 12.48 -5.47 -33.30
CA ARG A 24 13.27 -6.58 -32.73
C ARG A 24 12.80 -6.98 -31.34
N LEU A 25 12.35 -6.02 -30.54
CA LEU A 25 11.87 -6.23 -29.18
C LEU A 25 10.50 -5.58 -29.02
N PRO A 26 9.44 -6.12 -29.66
CA PRO A 26 8.10 -5.57 -29.50
C PRO A 26 7.64 -5.69 -28.04
N TRP A 27 7.13 -4.60 -27.48
CA TRP A 27 6.55 -4.57 -26.14
C TRP A 27 5.07 -4.19 -26.16
N ARG A 28 4.36 -4.60 -25.12
CA ARG A 28 2.94 -4.28 -24.91
C ARG A 28 2.69 -3.86 -23.47
N LEU A 29 1.83 -2.86 -23.30
CA LEU A 29 1.32 -2.48 -22.00
C LEU A 29 0.11 -3.34 -21.63
N HIS A 30 0.20 -4.07 -20.53
CA HIS A 30 -0.88 -4.83 -19.93
C HIS A 30 -1.38 -4.09 -18.67
N HIS A 31 -2.25 -3.09 -18.89
CA HIS A 31 -2.84 -2.25 -17.85
C HIS A 31 -4.16 -1.61 -18.33
N GLY A 32 -5.10 -1.37 -17.41
CA GLY A 32 -6.38 -0.74 -17.70
C GLY A 32 -7.18 -1.38 -18.84
N LYS A 33 -7.50 -0.57 -19.86
CA LYS A 33 -8.22 -0.99 -21.07
C LYS A 33 -7.35 -1.77 -22.06
N ASN A 34 -6.03 -1.63 -21.98
CA ASN A 34 -5.06 -2.29 -22.87
C ASN A 34 -4.64 -3.68 -22.36
N ARG A 35 -5.37 -4.26 -21.40
CA ARG A 35 -5.08 -5.59 -20.88
C ARG A 35 -5.24 -6.66 -21.95
N LEU A 36 -4.12 -7.32 -22.25
CA LEU A 36 -4.05 -8.56 -22.99
C LEU A 36 -4.88 -9.65 -22.28
N ARG A 37 -5.76 -10.32 -23.02
CA ARG A 37 -6.68 -11.34 -22.46
C ARG A 37 -6.30 -12.76 -22.86
N TYR A 38 -5.68 -12.91 -24.03
CA TYR A 38 -5.38 -14.22 -24.59
C TYR A 38 -3.88 -14.42 -24.79
N ILE A 39 -3.42 -15.65 -24.61
CA ILE A 39 -2.01 -16.04 -24.82
C ILE A 39 -1.59 -15.81 -26.28
N SER A 40 -2.50 -15.93 -27.25
CA SER A 40 -2.23 -15.66 -28.67
C SER A 40 -1.77 -14.22 -28.92
N GLU A 41 -2.11 -13.26 -28.06
CA GLU A 41 -1.64 -11.88 -28.17
C GLU A 41 -0.13 -11.73 -27.81
N LEU A 42 0.47 -12.76 -27.21
CA LEU A 42 1.90 -12.82 -26.93
C LEU A 42 2.74 -13.25 -28.13
N GLU A 43 2.16 -13.83 -29.18
CA GLU A 43 2.91 -14.37 -30.33
C GLU A 43 3.83 -13.33 -30.98
N ASN A 44 3.41 -12.06 -30.98
CA ASN A 44 4.16 -10.92 -31.52
C ASN A 44 4.70 -9.97 -30.43
N THR A 45 4.78 -10.44 -29.19
CA THR A 45 5.17 -9.61 -28.03
C THR A 45 6.32 -10.25 -27.28
N THR A 46 7.44 -9.54 -27.14
CA THR A 46 8.62 -10.02 -26.39
C THR A 46 8.62 -9.50 -24.95
N ILE A 47 8.12 -8.29 -24.72
CA ILE A 47 8.11 -7.63 -23.40
C ILE A 47 6.69 -7.26 -23.03
N VAL A 48 6.26 -7.60 -21.82
CA VAL A 48 4.98 -7.17 -21.27
C VAL A 48 5.25 -6.27 -20.07
N LEU A 49 4.78 -5.03 -20.15
CA LEU A 49 4.83 -4.07 -19.05
C LEU A 49 3.50 -4.12 -18.29
N THR A 50 3.55 -4.22 -16.96
CA THR A 50 2.35 -4.22 -16.12
C THR A 50 2.66 -3.64 -14.75
N THR A 51 1.63 -3.46 -13.93
CA THR A 51 1.76 -2.96 -12.55
C THR A 51 1.62 -4.10 -11.55
N TYR A 52 2.23 -3.91 -10.37
CA TYR A 52 2.05 -4.80 -9.22
C TYR A 52 0.58 -5.02 -8.87
N ARG A 53 -0.24 -3.98 -9.02
CA ARG A 53 -1.68 -4.03 -8.74
C ARG A 53 -2.42 -4.89 -9.75
N THR A 54 -2.15 -4.72 -11.05
CA THR A 54 -2.75 -5.56 -12.10
C THR A 54 -2.46 -7.04 -11.85
N VAL A 55 -1.20 -7.39 -11.55
CA VAL A 55 -0.80 -8.75 -11.16
C VAL A 55 -1.61 -9.24 -9.94
N SER A 56 -1.75 -8.39 -8.91
CA SER A 56 -2.51 -8.74 -7.70
C SER A 56 -4.01 -8.91 -7.94
N THR A 57 -4.60 -8.13 -8.85
CA THR A 57 -6.03 -8.20 -9.20
C THR A 57 -6.32 -9.49 -9.96
N GLU A 58 -5.46 -9.86 -10.92
CA GLU A 58 -5.63 -11.09 -11.71
C GLU A 58 -5.35 -12.38 -10.91
N TRP A 59 -4.58 -12.27 -9.83
CA TRP A 59 -4.34 -13.39 -8.91
C TRP A 59 -5.48 -13.64 -7.91
N ARG A 60 -6.53 -12.80 -7.87
CA ARG A 60 -7.47 -12.72 -6.75
C ARG A 60 -8.26 -14.01 -6.49
N THR A 61 -8.66 -14.72 -7.53
CA THR A 61 -9.43 -15.97 -7.44
C THR A 61 -8.79 -17.04 -8.31
N GLU A 62 -9.10 -18.31 -8.05
CA GLU A 62 -8.58 -19.44 -8.83
C GLU A 62 -9.02 -19.35 -10.30
N ALA A 63 -10.31 -19.11 -10.54
CA ALA A 63 -10.84 -18.87 -11.89
C ALA A 63 -10.16 -17.69 -12.61
N ALA A 64 -9.84 -16.59 -11.89
CA ALA A 64 -9.13 -15.45 -12.48
C ALA A 64 -7.66 -15.77 -12.82
N ARG A 65 -7.01 -16.64 -12.03
CA ARG A 65 -5.65 -17.12 -12.32
C ARG A 65 -5.62 -18.01 -13.56
N GLU A 66 -6.57 -18.92 -13.67
CA GLU A 66 -6.69 -19.82 -14.83
C GLU A 66 -7.02 -19.07 -16.11
N SER A 67 -7.75 -17.96 -16.02
CA SER A 67 -8.03 -17.11 -17.19
C SER A 67 -7.00 -15.99 -17.42
N SER A 68 -6.04 -15.80 -16.51
CA SER A 68 -5.03 -14.76 -16.64
C SER A 68 -3.83 -15.26 -17.42
N MET A 69 -3.49 -14.55 -18.49
CA MET A 69 -2.30 -14.82 -19.29
C MET A 69 -1.01 -14.69 -18.44
N LEU A 70 -0.99 -13.82 -17.43
CA LEU A 70 0.17 -13.64 -16.55
C LEU A 70 0.50 -14.90 -15.74
N PHE A 71 -0.52 -15.66 -15.32
CA PHE A 71 -0.37 -16.85 -14.47
C PHE A 71 -0.39 -18.18 -15.22
N THR A 72 -0.88 -18.18 -16.46
CA THR A 72 -0.86 -19.37 -17.35
C THR A 72 0.38 -19.44 -18.24
N THR A 73 1.12 -18.33 -18.36
CA THR A 73 2.36 -18.26 -19.15
C THR A 73 3.58 -18.50 -18.27
N ARG A 74 4.50 -19.35 -18.74
CA ARG A 74 5.83 -19.50 -18.14
C ARG A 74 6.79 -18.46 -18.72
N TRP A 75 7.12 -17.44 -17.93
CA TRP A 75 7.93 -16.32 -18.38
C TRP A 75 9.42 -16.67 -18.44
N ARG A 76 10.12 -16.20 -19.47
CA ARG A 76 11.59 -16.33 -19.51
C ARG A 76 12.24 -15.52 -18.39
N ARG A 77 11.76 -14.30 -18.16
CA ARG A 77 12.28 -13.39 -17.13
C ARG A 77 11.16 -12.54 -16.54
N VAL A 78 11.13 -12.41 -15.22
CA VAL A 78 10.32 -11.42 -14.51
C VAL A 78 11.26 -10.43 -13.80
N ILE A 79 11.04 -9.14 -14.04
CA ILE A 79 11.83 -8.05 -13.45
C ILE A 79 10.90 -7.22 -12.58
N LEU A 80 11.27 -7.07 -11.31
CA LEU A 80 10.58 -6.19 -10.38
C LEU A 80 11.35 -4.89 -10.27
N ASP A 81 10.74 -3.80 -10.73
CA ASP A 81 11.23 -2.45 -10.49
C ASP A 81 10.65 -1.89 -9.20
N GLU A 82 11.46 -1.21 -8.41
CA GLU A 82 11.14 -0.77 -7.06
C GLU A 82 10.51 -1.86 -6.17
N ALA A 83 11.18 -3.01 -6.05
CA ALA A 83 10.65 -4.19 -5.35
C ALA A 83 10.29 -4.02 -3.86
N HIS A 84 10.52 -2.83 -3.27
CA HIS A 84 10.05 -2.50 -1.93
C HIS A 84 8.51 -2.61 -1.79
N PHE A 85 7.75 -2.57 -2.90
CA PHE A 85 6.30 -2.82 -2.91
C PHE A 85 5.91 -4.21 -2.38
N ILE A 86 6.73 -5.24 -2.59
CA ILE A 86 6.41 -6.61 -2.17
C ILE A 86 7.00 -6.98 -0.80
N ARG A 87 7.51 -6.02 -0.01
CA ARG A 87 8.19 -6.28 1.28
C ARG A 87 7.37 -7.15 2.25
N ASN A 88 6.05 -6.94 2.29
CA ASN A 88 5.16 -7.70 3.16
C ASN A 88 4.74 -9.02 2.48
N ARG A 89 5.39 -10.11 2.89
CA ARG A 89 5.11 -11.48 2.40
C ARG A 89 3.65 -11.90 2.49
N ASP A 90 2.94 -11.42 3.52
CA ASP A 90 1.56 -11.83 3.78
C ASP A 90 0.55 -11.05 2.93
N SER A 91 0.99 -9.94 2.32
CA SER A 91 0.18 -9.17 1.39
C SER A 91 -0.21 -10.00 0.17
N LYS A 92 -1.41 -9.74 -0.35
CA LYS A 92 -1.88 -10.35 -1.60
C LYS A 92 -0.95 -10.06 -2.76
N MET A 93 -0.44 -8.83 -2.83
CA MET A 93 0.46 -8.38 -3.87
C MET A 93 1.76 -9.19 -3.88
N ALA A 94 2.41 -9.37 -2.72
CA ALA A 94 3.61 -10.19 -2.63
C ALA A 94 3.33 -11.66 -3.00
N LYS A 95 2.20 -12.22 -2.56
CA LYS A 95 1.79 -13.59 -2.90
C LYS A 95 1.54 -13.76 -4.40
N ALA A 96 0.86 -12.80 -5.03
CA ALA A 96 0.57 -12.79 -6.45
C ALA A 96 1.86 -12.71 -7.28
N VAL A 97 2.75 -11.76 -6.97
CA VAL A 97 4.01 -11.59 -7.67
C VAL A 97 4.93 -12.82 -7.51
N CYS A 98 4.97 -13.41 -6.31
CA CYS A 98 5.72 -14.65 -6.08
C CYS A 98 5.12 -15.88 -6.78
N ALA A 99 3.86 -15.82 -7.22
CA ALA A 99 3.19 -16.93 -7.92
C ALA A 99 3.46 -16.93 -9.43
N LEU A 100 4.08 -15.88 -9.98
CA LEU A 100 4.46 -15.84 -11.39
C LEU A 100 5.50 -16.91 -11.70
N ASP A 101 5.19 -17.79 -12.66
CA ASP A 101 6.12 -18.80 -13.13
C ASP A 101 7.17 -18.17 -14.04
N SER A 102 8.45 -18.38 -13.72
CA SER A 102 9.54 -17.86 -14.54
C SER A 102 10.85 -18.61 -14.37
N VAL A 103 11.67 -18.55 -15.42
CA VAL A 103 13.02 -19.13 -15.45
C VAL A 103 14.03 -18.24 -14.75
N SER A 104 13.97 -16.92 -14.98
CA SER A 104 14.88 -15.93 -14.38
C SER A 104 14.11 -14.84 -13.66
N ARG A 105 14.61 -14.41 -12.49
CA ARG A 105 13.95 -13.39 -11.67
C ARG A 105 14.95 -12.32 -11.24
N TRP A 106 14.56 -11.06 -11.45
CA TRP A 106 15.40 -9.90 -11.19
C TRP A 106 14.65 -8.94 -10.28
N VAL A 107 15.39 -8.34 -9.34
CA VAL A 107 14.89 -7.33 -8.42
C VAL A 107 15.76 -6.09 -8.58
N VAL A 108 15.13 -4.99 -8.95
CA VAL A 108 15.74 -3.66 -9.03
C VAL A 108 15.12 -2.83 -7.90
N THR A 109 15.97 -2.34 -6.98
CA THR A 109 15.52 -1.46 -5.91
C THR A 109 16.68 -0.68 -5.33
N GLY A 110 16.45 0.61 -5.04
CA GLY A 110 17.42 1.43 -4.33
C GLY A 110 17.58 1.05 -2.85
N THR A 111 16.59 0.40 -2.25
CA THR A 111 16.53 0.11 -0.80
C THR A 111 16.06 -1.32 -0.52
N PRO A 112 16.93 -2.34 -0.69
CA PRO A 112 16.53 -3.74 -0.54
C PRO A 112 16.16 -4.14 0.91
N VAL A 113 16.61 -3.36 1.90
CA VAL A 113 16.22 -3.49 3.30
C VAL A 113 15.79 -2.10 3.77
N GLN A 114 14.52 -1.94 4.14
CA GLN A 114 13.99 -0.66 4.63
C GLN A 114 13.83 -0.70 6.15
N ASN A 115 12.90 -1.51 6.64
CA ASN A 115 12.46 -1.44 8.03
C ASN A 115 12.78 -2.70 8.81
N HIS A 116 12.70 -3.87 8.15
CA HIS A 116 12.88 -5.16 8.82
C HIS A 116 13.71 -6.12 7.98
N LEU A 117 14.49 -6.97 8.64
CA LEU A 117 15.24 -8.06 7.97
C LEU A 117 14.33 -9.01 7.18
N ASN A 118 13.06 -9.13 7.59
CA ASN A 118 12.05 -9.91 6.88
C ASN A 118 11.70 -9.35 5.51
N ASP A 119 11.97 -8.07 5.23
CA ASP A 119 11.78 -7.48 3.90
C ASP A 119 12.63 -8.23 2.86
N LEU A 120 13.86 -8.60 3.25
CA LEU A 120 14.75 -9.40 2.40
C LEU A 120 14.23 -10.82 2.18
N ALA A 121 13.63 -11.44 3.21
CA ALA A 121 13.08 -12.80 3.09
C ALA A 121 12.00 -12.88 2.00
N THR A 122 11.19 -11.84 1.83
CA THR A 122 10.20 -11.78 0.75
C THR A 122 10.86 -11.68 -0.63
N LEU A 123 11.93 -10.89 -0.74
CA LEU A 123 12.71 -10.79 -1.99
C LEU A 123 13.40 -12.13 -2.33
N LEU A 124 13.97 -12.81 -1.34
CA LEU A 124 14.61 -14.13 -1.53
C LEU A 124 13.60 -15.20 -1.95
N LYS A 125 12.36 -15.14 -1.42
CA LYS A 125 11.26 -15.97 -1.88
C LYS A 125 10.94 -15.70 -3.34
N PHE A 126 10.78 -14.43 -3.73
CA PHE A 126 10.51 -14.08 -5.11
C PHE A 126 11.64 -14.60 -6.00
N LEU A 127 12.90 -14.28 -5.70
CA LEU A 127 14.08 -14.71 -6.46
C LEU A 127 14.24 -16.24 -6.55
N GLY A 128 13.61 -17.01 -5.65
CA GLY A 128 13.71 -18.47 -5.63
C GLY A 128 15.05 -18.97 -5.08
N VAL A 129 15.67 -18.23 -4.17
CA VAL A 129 17.01 -18.56 -3.62
C VAL A 129 16.90 -19.71 -2.61
N TYR A 130 17.20 -20.93 -3.03
CA TYR A 130 17.26 -22.07 -2.11
C TYR A 130 18.44 -21.95 -1.13
N PRO A 131 18.29 -22.27 0.18
CA PRO A 131 17.05 -22.67 0.87
C PRO A 131 16.26 -21.48 1.48
N TYR A 132 16.74 -20.25 1.30
CA TYR A 132 16.17 -19.04 1.91
C TYR A 132 14.87 -18.54 1.28
N ASN A 133 14.40 -19.17 0.19
CA ASN A 133 13.05 -19.00 -0.33
C ASN A 133 12.00 -19.52 0.65
N GLU A 134 12.40 -20.40 1.57
CA GLU A 134 11.60 -20.84 2.71
C GLU A 134 11.83 -19.93 3.93
N LYS A 135 10.76 -19.26 4.35
CA LYS A 135 10.79 -18.34 5.50
C LYS A 135 11.32 -19.00 6.78
N ARG A 136 10.96 -20.26 7.02
CA ARG A 136 11.37 -20.99 8.24
C ARG A 136 12.89 -21.13 8.33
N VAL A 137 13.54 -21.39 7.19
CA VAL A 137 15.01 -21.52 7.12
C VAL A 137 15.66 -20.16 7.35
N PHE A 138 15.20 -19.12 6.65
CA PHE A 138 15.70 -17.76 6.86
C PHE A 138 15.53 -17.28 8.31
N ASP A 139 14.39 -17.58 8.93
CA ASP A 139 14.12 -17.20 10.30
C ASP A 139 15.04 -17.91 11.29
N ALA A 140 15.23 -19.23 11.14
CA ALA A 140 16.13 -20.01 11.99
C ALA A 140 17.59 -19.54 11.87
N ASP A 141 18.05 -19.28 10.64
CA ASP A 141 19.45 -19.01 10.37
C ASP A 141 19.86 -17.54 10.55
N ILE A 142 18.92 -16.58 10.43
CA ILE A 142 19.21 -15.15 10.44
C ILE A 142 18.30 -14.39 11.41
N SER A 143 16.97 -14.44 11.22
CA SER A 143 16.04 -13.60 12.00
C SER A 143 16.08 -13.91 13.51
N HIS A 144 16.22 -15.18 13.89
CA HIS A 144 16.27 -15.61 15.28
C HIS A 144 17.57 -15.19 15.96
N LEU A 145 18.71 -15.27 15.26
CA LEU A 145 19.99 -14.77 15.78
C LEU A 145 19.91 -13.28 16.08
N TRP A 146 19.29 -12.50 15.19
CA TRP A 146 19.07 -11.08 15.42
C TRP A 146 18.23 -10.81 16.67
N LYS A 147 17.12 -11.55 16.85
CA LYS A 147 16.22 -11.41 18.01
C LYS A 147 16.83 -11.90 19.32
N ALA A 148 17.70 -12.92 19.27
CA ALA A 148 18.37 -13.48 20.44
C ALA A 148 19.56 -12.63 20.94
N GLY A 149 19.80 -11.46 20.33
CA GLY A 149 20.90 -10.57 20.70
C GLY A 149 22.24 -10.90 20.02
N ASN A 150 22.29 -11.92 19.16
CA ASN A 150 23.48 -12.26 18.37
C ASN A 150 23.45 -11.56 17.01
N ALA A 151 23.37 -10.23 17.04
CA ALA A 151 23.22 -9.40 15.85
C ALA A 151 24.45 -9.46 14.92
N GLU A 152 25.66 -9.58 15.47
CA GLU A 152 26.90 -9.62 14.68
C GLU A 152 26.96 -10.84 13.75
N GLU A 153 26.64 -12.03 14.26
CA GLU A 153 26.62 -13.25 13.46
C GLU A 153 25.50 -13.21 12.41
N ALA A 154 24.33 -12.67 12.75
CA ALA A 154 23.24 -12.46 11.80
C ALA A 154 23.68 -11.54 10.64
N VAL A 155 24.37 -10.42 10.94
CA VAL A 155 24.90 -9.50 9.92
C VAL A 155 25.97 -10.18 9.06
N LYS A 156 26.85 -10.98 9.65
CA LYS A 156 27.89 -11.71 8.92
C LYS A 156 27.29 -12.67 7.90
N ARG A 157 26.30 -13.46 8.31
CA ARG A 157 25.55 -14.37 7.42
C ARG A 157 24.84 -13.60 6.31
N LEU A 158 24.17 -12.50 6.67
CA LEU A 158 23.48 -11.63 5.73
C LEU A 158 24.43 -11.03 4.69
N LYS A 159 25.60 -10.55 5.11
CA LYS A 159 26.63 -10.01 4.19
C LYS A 159 27.13 -11.07 3.21
N ARG A 160 27.33 -12.31 3.66
CA ARG A 160 27.76 -13.42 2.80
C ARG A 160 26.69 -13.76 1.76
N LEU A 161 25.42 -13.83 2.18
CA LEU A 161 24.29 -14.05 1.29
C LEU A 161 24.14 -12.89 0.28
N ALA A 162 24.21 -11.66 0.77
CA ALA A 162 24.16 -10.44 -0.03
C ALA A 162 25.29 -10.42 -1.09
N GLY A 163 26.52 -10.79 -0.72
CA GLY A 163 27.65 -10.80 -1.65
C GLY A 163 27.50 -11.74 -2.83
N CYS A 164 26.64 -12.78 -2.73
CA CYS A 164 26.38 -13.72 -3.82
C CYS A 164 25.22 -13.30 -4.71
N LEU A 165 24.32 -12.44 -4.22
CA LEU A 165 23.02 -12.17 -4.85
C LEU A 165 22.87 -10.71 -5.30
N LEU A 166 23.53 -9.77 -4.62
CA LEU A 166 23.33 -8.34 -4.80
C LEU A 166 24.51 -7.72 -5.55
N LEU A 167 24.19 -7.06 -6.65
CA LEU A 167 25.10 -6.11 -7.29
C LEU A 167 24.76 -4.69 -6.82
N ARG A 168 25.57 -4.14 -5.91
CA ARG A 168 25.40 -2.76 -5.42
C ARG A 168 26.63 -1.92 -5.78
N ARG A 169 26.41 -0.92 -6.64
CA ARG A 169 27.45 0.07 -6.99
C ARG A 169 27.44 1.23 -5.98
N PRO A 170 28.58 1.66 -5.44
CA PRO A 170 28.64 2.77 -4.50
C PRO A 170 28.42 4.12 -5.22
N ARG A 171 27.91 5.13 -4.49
CA ARG A 171 27.68 6.49 -5.02
C ARG A 171 28.92 7.14 -5.65
N LYS A 172 30.13 6.79 -5.18
CA LYS A 172 31.41 7.30 -5.71
C LYS A 172 31.70 6.88 -7.16
N THR A 173 30.87 6.03 -7.77
CA THR A 173 31.01 5.65 -9.19
C THR A 173 30.63 6.79 -10.13
N VAL A 174 29.88 7.79 -9.65
CA VAL A 174 29.43 8.95 -10.43
C VAL A 174 29.90 10.21 -9.74
N GLU A 175 30.47 11.14 -10.50
CA GLU A 175 30.83 12.47 -10.00
C GLU A 175 29.57 13.30 -9.79
N LEU A 176 29.16 13.44 -8.53
CA LEU A 176 28.03 14.27 -8.13
C LEU A 176 28.54 15.48 -7.34
N PRO A 177 27.88 16.65 -7.44
CA PRO A 177 28.19 17.79 -6.59
C PRO A 177 27.98 17.43 -5.10
N PRO A 178 28.71 18.08 -4.18
CA PRO A 178 28.56 17.82 -2.75
C PRO A 178 27.14 18.16 -2.28
N ARG A 179 26.51 17.22 -1.58
CA ARG A 179 25.22 17.43 -0.92
C ARG A 179 25.38 18.45 0.21
N ARG A 180 24.56 19.50 0.23
CA ARG A 180 24.47 20.48 1.32
C ARG A 180 23.10 20.34 1.99
N ASP A 181 23.09 19.85 3.23
CA ASP A 181 21.89 19.81 4.06
C ASP A 181 21.83 21.10 4.90
N GLN A 182 20.71 21.82 4.82
CA GLN A 182 20.48 23.04 5.60
C GLN A 182 19.18 22.87 6.41
N ALA A 183 19.30 22.95 7.73
CA ALA A 183 18.15 22.91 8.63
C ALA A 183 17.70 24.33 8.96
N TYR A 184 16.46 24.66 8.59
CA TYR A 184 15.81 25.92 8.95
C TYR A 184 14.77 25.64 10.03
N TYR A 185 14.97 26.20 11.21
CA TYR A 185 14.00 26.13 12.29
C TYR A 185 13.02 27.28 12.14
N ILE A 186 11.73 26.95 12.14
CA ILE A 186 10.64 27.92 12.00
C ILE A 186 9.97 28.08 13.35
N GLU A 187 9.79 29.32 13.78
CA GLU A 187 8.97 29.63 14.95
C GLU A 187 7.52 29.81 14.51
N LEU A 188 6.61 29.08 15.15
CA LEU A 188 5.17 29.29 14.98
C LEU A 188 4.80 30.68 15.49
N GLN A 189 3.96 31.38 14.72
CA GLN A 189 3.39 32.65 15.15
C GLN A 189 2.56 32.47 16.44
N PRO A 190 2.32 33.53 17.23
CA PRO A 190 1.58 33.43 18.49
C PRO A 190 0.25 32.67 18.37
N ASP A 191 -0.55 33.01 17.35
CA ASP A 191 -1.85 32.39 17.10
C ASP A 191 -1.72 30.92 16.70
N GLU A 192 -0.73 30.58 15.87
CA GLU A 192 -0.44 29.19 15.46
C GLU A 192 0.08 28.36 16.64
N ARG A 193 0.86 28.98 17.52
CA ARG A 193 1.37 28.37 18.75
C ARG A 193 0.24 28.06 19.71
N GLU A 194 -0.71 28.97 19.85
CA GLU A 194 -1.90 28.77 20.67
C GLU A 194 -2.72 27.59 20.13
N LEU A 195 -3.04 27.58 18.84
CA LEU A 195 -3.73 26.46 18.20
C LEU A 195 -2.99 25.14 18.39
N TYR A 196 -1.67 25.13 18.16
CA TYR A 196 -0.84 23.95 18.36
C TYR A 196 -0.90 23.46 19.82
N ASN A 197 -0.82 24.35 20.78
CA ASN A 197 -0.89 24.01 22.21
C ASN A 197 -2.26 23.46 22.61
N GLN A 198 -3.35 23.96 22.03
CA GLN A 198 -4.70 23.42 22.24
C GLN A 198 -4.78 21.97 21.76
N VAL A 199 -4.37 21.70 20.50
CA VAL A 199 -4.38 20.34 19.92
C VAL A 199 -3.42 19.42 20.67
N ARG A 200 -2.24 19.91 21.06
CA ARG A 200 -1.25 19.18 21.86
C ARG A 200 -1.82 18.76 23.21
N THR A 201 -2.48 19.69 23.92
CA THR A 201 -3.05 19.41 25.25
C THR A 201 -4.13 18.36 25.16
N GLN A 202 -5.05 18.48 24.20
CA GLN A 202 -6.08 17.46 23.94
C GLN A 202 -5.47 16.09 23.62
N THR A 203 -4.40 16.07 22.83
CA THR A 203 -3.69 14.83 22.47
C THR A 203 -3.05 14.17 23.69
N ILE A 204 -2.40 14.95 24.55
CA ILE A 204 -1.78 14.45 25.79
C ILE A 204 -2.84 13.87 26.72
N THR A 205 -3.93 14.60 26.99
CA THR A 205 -5.00 14.12 27.87
C THR A 205 -5.57 12.79 27.39
N GLN A 206 -5.80 12.63 26.08
CA GLN A 206 -6.32 11.39 25.51
C GLN A 206 -5.32 10.24 25.58
N ILE A 207 -4.02 10.51 25.39
CA ILE A 207 -2.97 9.51 25.58
C ILE A 207 -2.94 9.06 27.03
N ASP A 208 -2.98 9.99 27.98
CA ASP A 208 -2.98 9.69 29.41
C ASP A 208 -4.23 8.88 29.81
N GLU A 209 -5.41 9.25 29.32
CA GLU A 209 -6.65 8.48 29.51
C GLU A 209 -6.52 7.04 28.99
N VAL A 210 -5.95 6.85 27.79
CA VAL A 210 -5.72 5.52 27.21
C VAL A 210 -4.70 4.70 28.02
N LEU A 211 -3.65 5.35 28.53
CA LEU A 211 -2.64 4.71 29.37
C LEU A 211 -3.21 4.30 30.75
N LEU A 212 -4.10 5.13 31.32
CA LEU A 212 -4.73 4.91 32.63
C LEU A 212 -5.88 3.89 32.57
N GLN A 213 -6.68 3.86 31.48
CA GLN A 213 -7.81 2.93 31.29
C GLN A 213 -7.40 1.46 31.04
N GLY A 214 -6.10 1.18 30.96
CA GLY A 214 -5.60 -0.11 31.36
C GLY A 214 -5.10 -1.01 30.24
N ARG A 215 -3.97 -1.62 30.61
CA ARG A 215 -3.32 -2.86 30.13
C ARG A 215 -4.25 -4.10 29.96
N GLN A 216 -5.58 -3.96 29.99
CA GLN A 216 -6.53 -5.08 29.99
C GLN A 216 -7.25 -5.34 28.64
N LYS A 217 -7.14 -4.49 27.63
CA LYS A 217 -7.63 -4.79 26.27
C LYS A 217 -6.62 -4.34 25.21
N GLN A 218 -5.56 -5.12 25.03
CA GLN A 218 -4.62 -4.91 23.93
C GLN A 218 -5.28 -5.23 22.58
N GLY A 219 -5.48 -4.19 21.78
CA GLY A 219 -5.84 -4.28 20.36
C GLY A 219 -5.33 -3.05 19.62
N ALA A 220 -4.95 -3.21 18.36
CA ALA A 220 -4.36 -2.19 17.48
C ALA A 220 -5.18 -0.88 17.32
N THR A 221 -6.39 -0.82 17.87
CA THR A 221 -7.31 0.32 17.80
C THR A 221 -6.90 1.51 18.67
N SER A 222 -6.23 1.31 19.82
CA SER A 222 -5.80 2.41 20.69
C SER A 222 -4.51 3.09 20.22
N SER A 223 -3.54 2.33 19.69
CA SER A 223 -2.33 2.92 19.09
C SER A 223 -2.65 3.69 17.82
N PHE A 224 -3.67 3.25 17.07
CA PHE A 224 -4.14 3.93 15.88
C PHE A 224 -4.73 5.33 16.20
N SER A 225 -5.51 5.46 17.27
CA SER A 225 -6.07 6.76 17.67
C SER A 225 -4.99 7.75 18.12
N VAL A 226 -3.94 7.29 18.81
CA VAL A 226 -2.81 8.15 19.22
C VAL A 226 -2.02 8.66 18.02
N LEU A 227 -1.69 7.77 17.06
CA LEU A 227 -0.97 8.15 15.85
C LEU A 227 -1.75 9.18 15.02
N GLN A 228 -3.08 9.04 14.92
CA GLN A 228 -3.94 10.03 14.26
C GLN A 228 -3.83 11.42 14.88
N LYS A 229 -3.76 11.50 16.22
CA LYS A 229 -3.61 12.79 16.92
C LYS A 229 -2.23 13.41 16.72
N ILE A 230 -1.17 12.60 16.70
CA ILE A 230 0.18 13.05 16.33
C ILE A 230 0.20 13.58 14.88
N VAL A 231 -0.51 12.93 13.95
CA VAL A 231 -0.68 13.43 12.59
C VAL A 231 -1.41 14.77 12.58
N GLY A 232 -2.48 14.93 13.37
CA GLY A 232 -3.16 16.22 13.56
C GLY A 232 -2.20 17.33 14.00
N MET A 233 -1.35 17.06 14.99
CA MET A 233 -0.31 18.02 15.43
C MET A 233 0.67 18.37 14.31
N ARG A 234 1.11 17.39 13.50
CA ARG A 234 1.98 17.63 12.33
C ARG A 234 1.28 18.49 11.27
N LEU A 235 -0.02 18.28 11.07
CA LEU A 235 -0.82 19.08 10.14
C LEU A 235 -0.97 20.52 10.61
N VAL A 236 -1.14 20.76 11.92
CA VAL A 236 -1.11 22.12 12.49
C VAL A 236 0.24 22.78 12.21
N CYS A 237 1.37 22.07 12.35
CA CYS A 237 2.69 22.63 12.00
C CYS A 237 2.82 22.99 10.51
N ASN A 238 2.15 22.25 9.62
CA ASN A 238 2.23 22.47 8.18
C ASN A 238 1.22 23.52 7.66
N LEU A 239 0.04 23.60 8.27
CA LEU A 239 -1.11 24.39 7.79
C LEU A 239 -1.41 25.60 8.68
N GLY A 240 -0.84 25.67 9.89
CA GLY A 240 -1.10 26.73 10.86
C GLY A 240 -2.58 26.93 11.12
N LEU A 241 -3.03 28.19 11.04
CA LEU A 241 -4.42 28.61 11.25
C LEU A 241 -5.41 28.13 10.20
N PHE A 242 -4.97 27.49 9.11
CA PHE A 242 -5.87 26.88 8.12
C PHE A 242 -6.38 25.49 8.55
N TYR A 243 -5.76 24.88 9.56
CA TYR A 243 -6.17 23.58 10.09
C TYR A 243 -7.64 23.57 10.60
N PRO A 244 -8.10 24.53 11.43
CA PRO A 244 -9.48 24.56 11.92
C PRO A 244 -10.48 24.82 10.81
N ARG A 245 -10.18 25.66 9.80
CA ARG A 245 -11.11 25.95 8.70
C ARG A 245 -11.48 24.70 7.89
N ARG A 246 -10.56 23.75 7.72
CA ARG A 246 -10.88 22.44 7.09
C ARG A 246 -11.69 21.54 8.01
N HIS A 247 -11.39 21.52 9.31
CA HIS A 247 -12.12 20.68 10.28
C HIS A 247 -13.51 21.22 10.65
N ASP A 248 -13.68 22.54 10.73
CA ASP A 248 -14.95 23.21 11.04
C ASP A 248 -15.94 23.14 9.88
N THR A 249 -15.47 23.23 8.63
CA THR A 249 -16.34 23.01 7.46
C THR A 249 -16.96 21.60 7.49
N LEU A 250 -16.20 20.60 7.97
CA LEU A 250 -16.66 19.22 8.16
C LEU A 250 -17.52 19.06 9.43
N ALA A 251 -17.21 19.79 10.52
CA ALA A 251 -17.98 19.74 11.77
C ALA A 251 -19.31 20.50 11.70
N ILE A 252 -19.41 21.53 10.87
CA ILE A 252 -20.65 22.27 10.58
C ILE A 252 -21.59 21.40 9.73
N ALA A 253 -21.08 20.67 8.74
CA ALA A 253 -21.86 19.68 8.00
C ALA A 253 -22.44 18.57 8.92
N ALA A 254 -21.70 18.18 9.96
CA ALA A 254 -22.14 17.17 10.93
C ALA A 254 -23.21 17.67 11.94
N LYS A 255 -23.49 18.98 12.04
CA LYS A 255 -24.34 19.55 13.10
C LYS A 255 -25.81 19.80 12.72
N ASN A 256 -26.18 19.77 11.43
CA ASN A 256 -27.57 19.93 10.98
C ASN A 256 -28.00 18.74 10.12
N PRO A 257 -28.57 17.66 10.69
CA PRO A 257 -28.80 16.42 9.95
C PRO A 257 -30.22 16.31 9.37
N THR A 258 -30.30 16.20 8.05
CA THR A 258 -31.39 15.60 7.28
C THR A 258 -31.07 14.13 6.98
N VAL A 259 -32.01 13.35 6.43
CA VAL A 259 -31.79 11.91 6.14
C VAL A 259 -30.69 11.68 5.10
N ASP A 260 -30.45 12.65 4.21
CA ASP A 260 -29.33 12.66 3.26
C ASP A 260 -27.96 12.93 3.93
N ASP A 261 -27.93 13.57 5.11
CA ASP A 261 -26.70 13.93 5.83
C ASP A 261 -25.99 12.74 6.48
N PHE A 262 -26.68 11.61 6.73
CA PHE A 262 -26.02 10.43 7.31
C PHE A 262 -25.17 9.66 6.31
N ASN A 263 -25.62 9.56 5.06
CA ASN A 263 -24.82 9.00 3.97
C ASN A 263 -23.63 9.91 3.69
N GLN A 264 -23.84 11.23 3.76
CA GLN A 264 -22.76 12.22 3.66
C GLN A 264 -21.76 12.09 4.81
N ALA A 265 -22.21 11.92 6.06
CA ALA A 265 -21.32 11.73 7.21
C ALA A 265 -20.48 10.43 7.12
N ALA A 266 -21.05 9.36 6.55
CA ALA A 266 -20.32 8.13 6.26
C ALA A 266 -19.29 8.34 5.12
N GLN A 267 -19.68 9.09 4.09
CA GLN A 267 -18.81 9.51 2.99
C GLN A 267 -17.64 10.37 3.49
N ASP A 268 -17.92 11.37 4.34
CA ASP A 268 -16.92 12.29 4.87
C ASP A 268 -15.94 11.55 5.79
N ARG A 269 -16.42 10.62 6.61
CA ARG A 269 -15.54 9.73 7.41
C ARG A 269 -14.68 8.84 6.54
N PHE A 270 -15.24 8.29 5.47
CA PHE A 270 -14.49 7.49 4.51
C PHE A 270 -13.41 8.33 3.82
N ASN A 271 -13.75 9.54 3.37
CA ASN A 271 -12.82 10.48 2.74
C ASN A 271 -11.72 10.92 3.70
N LEU A 272 -12.06 11.21 4.97
CA LEU A 272 -11.06 11.52 6.00
C LEU A 272 -10.10 10.36 6.22
N LEU A 273 -10.60 9.13 6.34
CA LEU A 273 -9.72 7.97 6.47
C LEU A 273 -8.83 7.78 5.24
N MET A 274 -9.37 7.99 4.04
CA MET A 274 -8.59 7.89 2.80
C MET A 274 -7.54 8.99 2.68
N ASN A 275 -7.89 10.23 3.03
CA ASN A 275 -7.01 11.39 2.93
C ASN A 275 -5.97 11.44 4.07
N GLU A 276 -6.29 10.95 5.27
CA GLU A 276 -5.40 10.97 6.44
C GLU A 276 -4.52 9.71 6.53
N VAL A 277 -5.07 8.53 6.24
CA VAL A 277 -4.36 7.23 6.37
C VAL A 277 -3.69 6.84 5.05
N GLY A 278 -4.16 7.37 3.93
CA GLY A 278 -3.66 7.06 2.58
C GLY A 278 -4.01 5.65 2.10
N SER A 279 -4.55 4.80 2.97
CA SER A 279 -5.06 3.47 2.62
C SER A 279 -6.04 2.90 3.65
N ILE A 280 -6.99 2.09 3.17
CA ILE A 280 -8.04 1.44 3.93
C ILE A 280 -8.14 -0.04 3.54
N ILE A 281 -8.34 -0.92 4.51
CA ILE A 281 -8.34 -2.37 4.27
C ILE A 281 -9.76 -2.92 4.34
N CYS A 282 -10.16 -3.64 3.29
CA CYS A 282 -11.43 -4.34 3.24
C CYS A 282 -11.47 -5.47 4.27
N GLN A 283 -12.44 -5.45 5.17
CA GLN A 283 -12.55 -6.42 6.26
C GLN A 283 -12.77 -7.86 5.77
N ARG A 284 -13.56 -8.05 4.70
CA ARG A 284 -13.90 -9.40 4.19
C ARG A 284 -12.77 -10.07 3.41
N CYS A 285 -12.07 -9.31 2.57
CA CYS A 285 -11.08 -9.89 1.67
C CYS A 285 -9.64 -9.43 1.97
N ALA A 286 -9.41 -8.54 2.94
CA ALA A 286 -8.10 -7.95 3.21
C ALA A 286 -7.47 -7.24 1.99
N PHE A 287 -8.29 -6.73 1.07
CA PHE A 287 -7.84 -5.86 0.00
C PHE A 287 -7.54 -4.47 0.55
N THR A 288 -6.34 -3.95 0.28
CA THR A 288 -5.98 -2.59 0.64
C THR A 288 -6.33 -1.66 -0.51
N MET A 289 -7.21 -0.71 -0.26
CA MET A 289 -7.56 0.40 -1.13
C MET A 289 -6.76 1.62 -0.68
N ASP A 290 -5.90 2.16 -1.54
CA ASP A 290 -5.12 3.36 -1.24
C ASP A 290 -5.64 4.57 -2.01
N ALA A 291 -5.06 5.75 -1.78
CA ALA A 291 -5.40 6.97 -2.51
C ALA A 291 -5.24 6.85 -4.04
N ASN A 292 -4.56 5.82 -4.51
CA ASN A 292 -4.35 5.53 -5.93
C ASN A 292 -5.39 4.53 -6.47
N TYR A 293 -6.41 4.17 -5.68
CA TYR A 293 -7.45 3.22 -6.10
C TYR A 293 -8.36 3.79 -7.18
N ASP A 294 -8.22 3.34 -8.44
CA ASP A 294 -9.23 3.60 -9.49
C ASP A 294 -10.34 2.52 -9.47
N PRO A 295 -11.59 2.88 -9.14
CA PRO A 295 -12.74 1.96 -9.14
C PRO A 295 -13.13 1.47 -10.54
N GLN A 296 -12.87 2.28 -11.57
CA GLN A 296 -13.24 1.99 -12.95
C GLN A 296 -12.36 0.90 -13.55
N GLU A 297 -11.10 0.80 -13.14
CA GLU A 297 -10.17 -0.22 -13.64
C GLU A 297 -10.34 -1.60 -12.97
N ASP A 298 -10.62 -1.62 -11.67
CA ASP A 298 -10.57 -2.84 -10.85
C ASP A 298 -11.92 -3.55 -10.67
N SER A 299 -13.02 -2.78 -10.62
CA SER A 299 -14.34 -3.34 -10.31
C SER A 299 -15.43 -2.91 -11.29
N GLY A 300 -15.30 -1.76 -11.95
CA GLY A 300 -16.41 -1.14 -12.70
C GLY A 300 -17.53 -0.60 -11.79
N HIS A 301 -17.37 -0.71 -10.47
CA HIS A 301 -18.31 -0.28 -9.45
C HIS A 301 -17.68 0.76 -8.53
N THR A 302 -18.39 1.87 -8.35
CA THR A 302 -17.93 3.04 -7.60
C THR A 302 -18.49 3.11 -6.19
N HIS A 303 -19.20 2.07 -5.74
CA HIS A 303 -19.83 2.03 -4.42
C HIS A 303 -19.22 0.93 -3.55
N ALA A 304 -18.72 1.33 -2.39
CA ALA A 304 -18.26 0.47 -1.31
C ALA A 304 -19.24 0.57 -0.13
N GLN A 305 -19.10 -0.30 0.87
CA GLN A 305 -19.85 -0.19 2.12
C GLN A 305 -18.92 0.17 3.27
N PHE A 306 -19.39 1.10 4.09
CA PHE A 306 -18.69 1.58 5.26
C PHE A 306 -19.61 1.48 6.47
N SER A 307 -19.14 0.79 7.51
CA SER A 307 -19.93 0.61 8.73
C SER A 307 -19.77 1.79 9.67
N GLN A 308 -20.73 2.01 10.56
CA GLN A 308 -20.60 3.00 11.64
C GLN A 308 -19.37 2.75 12.54
N CYS A 309 -18.92 1.50 12.69
CA CYS A 309 -17.71 1.12 13.42
C CYS A 309 -16.40 1.23 12.59
N ALA A 310 -16.43 2.01 11.52
CA ALA A 310 -15.31 2.29 10.62
C ALA A 310 -14.69 1.09 9.89
N ARG A 311 -15.43 -0.01 9.73
CA ARG A 311 -15.05 -1.13 8.87
C ARG A 311 -15.43 -0.87 7.41
N PHE A 312 -14.46 -1.10 6.53
CA PHE A 312 -14.59 -0.92 5.09
C PHE A 312 -14.82 -2.24 4.36
N PHE A 313 -15.66 -2.22 3.32
CA PHE A 313 -15.91 -3.35 2.43
C PHE A 313 -15.84 -2.89 0.98
N CYS A 314 -14.88 -3.42 0.22
CA CYS A 314 -14.64 -3.01 -1.16
C CYS A 314 -15.83 -3.34 -2.09
N PRO A 315 -15.99 -2.65 -3.24
CA PRO A 315 -17.12 -2.84 -4.16
C PRO A 315 -17.34 -4.31 -4.56
N ASN A 316 -16.25 -5.02 -4.85
CA ASN A 316 -16.31 -6.44 -5.22
C ASN A 316 -16.88 -7.34 -4.10
N CYS A 317 -16.63 -7.02 -2.83
CA CYS A 317 -17.20 -7.78 -1.71
C CYS A 317 -18.68 -7.46 -1.51
N VAL A 318 -19.07 -6.20 -1.74
CA VAL A 318 -20.46 -5.75 -1.70
C VAL A 318 -21.28 -6.45 -2.77
N GLN A 319 -20.76 -6.53 -3.99
CA GLN A 319 -21.42 -7.23 -5.08
C GLN A 319 -21.50 -8.74 -4.89
N ALA A 320 -20.43 -9.38 -4.42
CA ALA A 320 -20.46 -10.81 -4.11
C ALA A 320 -21.55 -11.11 -3.08
N ALA A 321 -21.67 -10.29 -2.03
CA ALA A 321 -22.73 -10.42 -1.04
C ALA A 321 -24.14 -10.25 -1.66
N ALA A 322 -24.32 -9.27 -2.56
CA ALA A 322 -25.58 -9.05 -3.24
C ALA A 322 -25.99 -10.23 -4.15
N ARG A 323 -25.04 -10.86 -4.86
CA ARG A 323 -25.29 -12.06 -5.67
C ARG A 323 -25.73 -13.25 -4.82
N ASP A 324 -25.11 -13.41 -3.65
CA ASP A 324 -25.38 -14.49 -2.71
C ASP A 324 -26.62 -14.24 -1.82
N ARG A 325 -27.35 -13.13 -2.03
CA ARG A 325 -28.42 -12.62 -1.13
C ARG A 325 -28.00 -12.55 0.34
N ALA A 326 -26.71 -12.36 0.59
CA ALA A 326 -26.13 -12.27 1.92
C ALA A 326 -25.95 -10.80 2.34
N SER A 327 -26.21 -10.47 3.60
CA SER A 327 -25.91 -9.16 4.14
C SER A 327 -24.46 -9.07 4.64
N ILE A 328 -23.79 -7.95 4.36
CA ILE A 328 -22.49 -7.65 4.93
C ILE A 328 -22.67 -7.27 6.39
N LYS A 329 -21.91 -7.93 7.27
CA LYS A 329 -21.91 -7.68 8.71
C LYS A 329 -20.50 -7.36 9.18
N CYS A 330 -20.39 -6.42 10.12
CA CYS A 330 -19.10 -6.02 10.70
C CYS A 330 -18.63 -6.92 11.86
N GLY A 331 -19.45 -7.89 12.29
CA GLY A 331 -19.07 -8.91 13.27
C GLY A 331 -19.25 -8.54 14.75
N HIS A 332 -20.04 -7.52 15.07
CA HIS A 332 -20.40 -7.16 16.46
C HIS A 332 -21.84 -7.62 16.79
N ASP A 333 -22.14 -7.89 18.06
CA ASP A 333 -23.42 -8.46 18.55
C ASP A 333 -24.64 -7.55 18.38
N SER A 334 -24.46 -6.23 18.37
CA SER A 334 -25.52 -5.26 18.09
C SER A 334 -25.61 -4.95 16.59
N SER A 335 -26.82 -4.68 16.08
CA SER A 335 -27.07 -4.32 14.67
C SER A 335 -26.32 -3.03 14.27
N CYS A 336 -25.08 -3.18 13.80
CA CYS A 336 -24.27 -2.09 13.30
C CYS A 336 -24.77 -1.67 11.91
N ARG A 337 -25.10 -0.38 11.76
CA ARG A 337 -25.53 0.19 10.50
C ARG A 337 -24.39 0.19 9.46
N MET A 338 -24.75 -0.12 8.22
CA MET A 338 -23.88 -0.17 7.05
C MET A 338 -24.40 0.83 6.03
N ASP A 339 -23.56 1.79 5.63
CA ASP A 339 -23.93 2.83 4.67
C ASP A 339 -23.07 2.70 3.40
N SER A 340 -23.62 3.15 2.27
CA SER A 340 -22.94 3.11 0.96
C SER A 340 -22.07 4.34 0.80
N VAL A 341 -20.81 4.16 0.42
CA VAL A 341 -19.87 5.27 0.15
C VAL A 341 -19.37 5.19 -1.29
N SER A 342 -19.33 6.34 -1.95
CA SER A 342 -18.67 6.55 -3.23
C SER A 342 -17.16 6.48 -3.05
N ILE A 343 -16.50 5.83 -4.00
CA ILE A 343 -15.03 5.78 -4.09
C ILE A 343 -14.52 6.45 -5.36
N SER A 344 -15.37 7.25 -6.03
CA SER A 344 -15.01 8.01 -7.23
C SER A 344 -13.97 9.10 -6.89
N PRO A 345 -12.99 9.40 -7.76
CA PRO A 345 -12.02 10.47 -7.55
C PRO A 345 -12.65 11.86 -7.37
N ALA A 346 -13.87 12.08 -7.89
CA ALA A 346 -14.62 13.32 -7.70
C ALA A 346 -15.30 13.42 -6.33
N SER A 347 -15.29 12.34 -5.55
CA SER A 347 -15.95 12.24 -4.24
C SER A 347 -14.95 12.11 -3.07
N LEU A 348 -13.65 12.07 -3.34
CA LEU A 348 -12.56 11.81 -2.39
C LEU A 348 -11.76 13.08 -2.04
#